data_AF-A0A2V2AQS6-F1
#
_entry.id   AF-A0A2V2AQS6-F1
#
_cell.length_a   1.000
_cell.length_b   1.000
_cell.length_c   1.000
_cell.angle_alpha   90.00
_cell.angle_beta   90.00
_cell.angle_gamma   90.00
#
_symmetry.space_group_name_H-M   'P 1'
#
loop_
_entity.id
_entity.type
_entity.pdbx_description
1 polymer ?
#
loop_
_entity_poly.entity_id
_entity_poly.type
_entity_poly.pdbx_seq_one_letter_code
_entity_poly.pdbx_strand_id
1 'polypeptide(L)'
;MGMSLMIFKFVDGGEAPVPPDTAVVRAVLEPHDVGDPRLTVGEDGSMSFWIRAPDGGEAEVFADVHGLGVSRPNAGDVFAVIAELTSRLGAVVLNPSRVGVVCGVEAYTHLPAEMRDDAVVIDMTGEALEAALTGPRRP
;
A
#
# COMPACT_ATOMS: atom_id res chain seq x y z
N MET A 1 -18.06 -2.75 -7.43
CA MET A 1 -16.86 -3.51 -7.06
C MET A 1 -15.94 -2.57 -6.31
N GLY A 2 -15.42 -2.97 -5.15
CA GLY A 2 -14.48 -2.13 -4.38
C GLY A 2 -13.10 -2.09 -5.04
N MET A 3 -12.35 -1.02 -4.79
CA MET A 3 -10.93 -0.96 -5.18
C MET A 3 -10.12 -1.96 -4.36
N SER A 4 -9.16 -2.60 -5.01
CA SER A 4 -8.12 -3.40 -4.36
C SER A 4 -6.76 -2.95 -4.86
N LEU A 5 -5.78 -2.88 -3.98
CA LEU A 5 -4.40 -2.48 -4.27
C LEU A 5 -3.47 -3.57 -3.75
N MET A 6 -2.31 -3.72 -4.40
CA MET A 6 -1.23 -4.56 -3.91
C MET A 6 0.01 -3.72 -3.64
N ILE A 7 0.70 -3.97 -2.54
CA ILE A 7 1.94 -3.27 -2.17
C ILE A 7 3.07 -4.28 -2.16
N PHE A 8 4.11 -4.00 -2.94
CA PHE A 8 5.27 -4.88 -3.08
C PHE A 8 6.58 -4.13 -2.92
N LYS A 9 7.54 -4.76 -2.25
CA LYS A 9 8.89 -4.26 -2.14
C LYS A 9 9.77 -4.96 -3.16
N PHE A 10 10.54 -4.20 -3.93
CA PHE A 10 11.58 -4.71 -4.82
C PHE A 10 12.94 -4.20 -4.34
N VAL A 11 14.01 -4.92 -4.69
CA VAL A 11 15.38 -4.54 -4.37
C VAL A 11 16.26 -4.79 -5.60
N ASP A 12 17.19 -3.86 -5.86
CA ASP A 12 18.22 -3.96 -6.90
C ASP A 12 17.74 -4.39 -8.30
N GLY A 13 16.51 -4.05 -8.68
CA GLY A 13 15.93 -4.40 -9.98
C GLY A 13 15.54 -5.87 -10.12
N GLY A 14 15.46 -6.61 -9.02
CA GLY A 14 15.08 -8.03 -9.02
C GLY A 14 13.64 -8.26 -9.49
N GLU A 15 13.42 -9.33 -10.25
CA GLU A 15 12.12 -9.65 -10.88
C GLU A 15 11.02 -10.06 -9.90
N ALA A 16 11.39 -10.52 -8.71
CA ALA A 16 10.45 -10.95 -7.68
C ALA A 16 10.44 -9.96 -6.50
N PRO A 17 9.26 -9.70 -5.90
CA PRO A 17 9.18 -8.92 -4.69
C PRO A 17 9.83 -9.65 -3.51
N VAL A 18 10.35 -8.87 -2.57
CA VAL A 18 10.87 -9.37 -1.30
C VAL A 18 9.83 -9.18 -0.19
N PRO A 19 9.86 -10.03 0.86
CA PRO A 19 8.94 -9.90 1.98
C PRO A 19 8.98 -8.51 2.63
N PRO A 20 7.83 -7.94 3.04
CA PRO A 20 7.78 -6.67 3.74
C PRO A 20 8.34 -6.79 5.17
N ASP A 21 8.85 -5.68 5.71
CA ASP A 21 9.26 -5.62 7.11
C ASP A 21 8.01 -5.52 8.00
N THR A 22 7.71 -6.60 8.72
CA THR A 22 6.51 -6.71 9.56
C THR A 22 6.50 -5.74 10.74
N ALA A 23 7.67 -5.30 11.23
CA ALA A 23 7.75 -4.29 12.28
C ALA A 23 7.32 -2.92 11.76
N VAL A 24 7.67 -2.58 10.52
CA VAL A 24 7.20 -1.36 9.86
C VAL A 24 5.70 -1.41 9.62
N VAL A 25 5.17 -2.55 9.14
CA VAL A 25 3.73 -2.74 8.94
C VAL A 25 2.96 -2.47 10.22
N ARG A 26 3.37 -3.07 11.33
CA ARG A 26 2.75 -2.85 12.65
C ARG A 26 2.84 -1.40 13.10
N ALA A 27 4.04 -0.83 13.05
CA ALA A 27 4.28 0.53 13.53
C ALA A 27 3.42 1.58 12.81
N VAL A 28 3.08 1.34 11.54
CA VAL A 28 2.21 2.23 10.76
C VAL A 28 0.73 1.92 10.99
N LEU A 29 0.33 0.65 11.01
CA LEU A 29 -1.10 0.29 11.00
C LEU A 29 -1.74 0.21 12.39
N GLU A 30 -1.01 -0.21 13.43
CA GLU A 30 -1.55 -0.37 14.78
C GLU A 30 -2.19 0.91 15.36
N PRO A 31 -1.67 2.13 15.13
CA PRO A 31 -2.31 3.36 15.58
C PRO A 31 -3.69 3.63 14.96
N HIS A 32 -3.99 3.02 13.82
CA HIS A 32 -5.23 3.21 13.06
C HIS A 32 -6.17 2.01 13.11
N ASP A 33 -5.73 0.89 13.69
CA ASP A 33 -6.50 -0.35 13.71
C ASP A 33 -7.73 -0.22 14.63
N VAL A 34 -8.89 -0.51 14.05
CA VAL A 34 -10.19 -0.59 14.73
C VAL A 34 -10.77 -2.01 14.65
N GLY A 35 -9.99 -2.98 14.16
CA GLY A 35 -10.34 -4.40 14.11
C GLY A 35 -10.31 -5.09 15.48
N ASP A 36 -10.56 -6.40 15.50
CA ASP A 36 -10.37 -7.22 16.70
C ASP A 36 -8.87 -7.58 16.84
N PRO A 37 -8.18 -7.14 17.92
CA PRO A 37 -6.77 -7.44 18.13
C PRO A 37 -6.44 -8.95 18.15
N ARG A 38 -7.44 -9.81 18.43
CA ARG A 38 -7.28 -11.27 18.40
C ARG A 38 -7.20 -11.85 16.99
N LEU A 39 -7.66 -11.10 16.00
CA LEU A 39 -7.66 -11.49 14.59
C LEU A 39 -6.55 -10.79 13.80
N THR A 40 -5.79 -9.89 14.44
CA THR A 40 -4.71 -9.13 13.78
C THR A 40 -3.58 -10.02 13.31
N VAL A 41 -3.34 -11.17 13.96
CA VAL A 41 -2.26 -12.10 13.59
C VAL A 41 -2.85 -13.49 13.38
N GLY A 42 -2.71 -14.01 12.16
CA GLY A 42 -3.09 -15.36 11.80
C GLY A 42 -2.12 -16.41 12.36
N GLU A 43 -2.56 -17.68 12.37
CA GLU A 43 -1.73 -18.81 12.82
C GLU A 43 -0.49 -19.02 11.93
N ASP A 44 -0.56 -18.58 10.67
CA ASP A 44 0.53 -18.60 9.69
C ASP A 44 1.47 -17.39 9.76
N GLY A 45 1.23 -16.46 10.71
CA GLY A 45 1.99 -15.23 10.87
C GLY A 45 1.58 -14.10 9.92
N SER A 46 0.55 -14.30 9.08
CA SER A 46 -0.07 -13.22 8.32
C SER A 46 -0.71 -12.20 9.26
N MET A 47 -0.86 -10.97 8.79
CA MET A 47 -1.47 -9.89 9.57
C MET A 47 -2.67 -9.31 8.85
N SER A 48 -3.72 -8.99 9.60
CA SER A 48 -4.95 -8.38 9.09
C SER A 48 -5.33 -7.19 9.94
N PHE A 49 -5.46 -6.02 9.33
CA PHE A 49 -5.82 -4.78 10.00
C PHE A 49 -7.10 -4.21 9.38
N TRP A 50 -7.97 -3.66 10.22
CA TRP A 50 -9.05 -2.79 9.76
C TRP A 50 -8.69 -1.38 10.17
N ILE A 51 -8.16 -0.58 9.25
CA ILE A 51 -7.73 0.77 9.60
C ILE A 51 -8.85 1.79 9.41
N ARG A 52 -8.91 2.78 10.30
CA ARG A 52 -9.76 3.97 10.19
C ARG A 52 -8.91 5.23 10.37
N ALA A 53 -8.97 6.12 9.38
CA ALA A 53 -8.31 7.40 9.40
C ALA A 53 -9.13 8.47 10.17
N PRO A 54 -8.53 9.64 10.52
CA PRO A 54 -9.22 10.67 11.30
C PRO A 54 -10.51 11.23 10.67
N ASP A 55 -10.60 11.25 9.34
CA ASP A 55 -11.79 11.65 8.58
C ASP A 55 -12.89 10.57 8.55
N GLY A 56 -12.64 9.41 9.16
CA GLY A 56 -13.54 8.26 9.19
C GLY A 56 -13.40 7.31 8.01
N GLY A 57 -12.52 7.60 7.04
CA GLY A 57 -12.25 6.71 5.90
C GLY A 57 -11.57 5.42 6.34
N GLU A 58 -11.98 4.30 5.75
CA GLU A 58 -11.54 2.96 6.15
C GLU A 58 -10.85 2.18 5.02
N ALA A 59 -10.05 1.20 5.40
CA ALA A 59 -9.53 0.16 4.52
C ALA A 59 -9.24 -1.13 5.30
N GLU A 60 -9.33 -2.27 4.61
CA GLU A 60 -8.84 -3.55 5.11
C GLU A 60 -7.42 -3.77 4.57
N VAL A 61 -6.46 -4.09 5.42
CA VAL A 61 -5.07 -4.36 5.02
C VAL A 61 -4.68 -5.77 5.44
N PHE A 62 -4.31 -6.60 4.48
CA PHE A 62 -3.75 -7.92 4.70
C PHE A 62 -2.26 -7.91 4.35
N ALA A 63 -1.42 -8.53 5.17
CA ALA A 63 0.02 -8.62 4.95
C ALA A 63 0.49 -10.07 5.15
N ASP A 64 1.30 -10.56 4.21
CA ASP A 64 1.91 -11.88 4.25
C ASP A 64 3.39 -11.83 3.80
N VAL A 65 3.97 -13.00 3.54
CA VAL A 65 5.37 -13.13 3.09
C VAL A 65 5.62 -12.60 1.69
N HIS A 66 4.58 -12.37 0.89
CA HIS A 66 4.68 -11.92 -0.50
C HIS A 66 4.49 -10.41 -0.62
N GLY A 67 3.69 -9.79 0.24
CA GLY A 67 3.43 -8.36 0.20
C GLY A 67 2.22 -7.98 1.03
N LEU A 68 1.55 -6.89 0.62
CA LEU A 68 0.32 -6.45 1.25
C LEU A 68 -0.80 -6.30 0.22
N GLY A 69 -2.01 -6.68 0.63
CA GLY A 69 -3.26 -6.37 -0.07
C GLY A 69 -4.03 -5.31 0.69
N VAL A 70 -4.47 -4.27 0.00
CA VAL A 70 -5.38 -3.26 0.55
C VAL A 70 -6.72 -3.36 -0.15
N SER A 71 -7.79 -3.53 0.62
CA SER A 71 -9.14 -3.70 0.10
C SER A 71 -10.06 -2.58 0.57
N ARG A 72 -10.90 -2.12 -0.36
CA ARG A 72 -11.97 -1.13 -0.13
C ARG A 72 -11.50 0.19 0.49
N PRO A 73 -10.35 0.77 0.09
CA PRO A 73 -9.95 2.07 0.61
C PRO A 73 -11.01 3.12 0.27
N ASN A 74 -11.51 3.80 1.29
CA ASN A 74 -12.39 4.95 1.11
C ASN A 74 -11.58 6.15 0.60
N ALA A 75 -12.23 7.10 -0.09
CA ALA A 75 -11.57 8.36 -0.43
C ALA A 75 -11.23 9.13 0.85
N GLY A 76 -10.11 9.85 0.87
CA GLY A 76 -9.69 10.68 2.00
C GLY A 76 -8.43 10.19 2.71
N ASP A 77 -8.35 10.44 4.01
CA ASP A 77 -7.12 10.37 4.81
C ASP A 77 -6.56 8.94 4.95
N VAL A 78 -7.35 7.91 4.66
CA VAL A 78 -6.83 6.52 4.64
C VAL A 78 -5.73 6.33 3.61
N PHE A 79 -5.74 7.10 2.51
CA PHE A 79 -4.64 7.09 1.54
C PHE A 79 -3.35 7.67 2.12
N ALA A 80 -3.41 8.53 3.14
CA ALA A 80 -2.22 9.01 3.84
C ALA A 80 -1.55 7.88 4.64
N VAL A 81 -2.35 7.03 5.29
CA VAL A 81 -1.85 5.84 6.00
C VAL A 81 -1.20 4.85 5.01
N ILE A 82 -1.86 4.61 3.88
CA ILE A 82 -1.34 3.72 2.82
C ILE A 82 -0.05 4.29 2.20
N ALA A 83 0.01 5.61 1.96
CA ALA A 83 1.19 6.28 1.43
C ALA A 83 2.37 6.23 2.42
N GLU A 84 2.12 6.48 3.70
CA GLU A 84 3.14 6.35 4.75
C GLU A 84 3.68 4.92 4.83
N LEU A 85 2.79 3.92 4.83
CA LEU A 85 3.16 2.51 4.82
C LEU A 85 4.06 2.17 3.62
N THR A 86 3.63 2.58 2.44
CA THR A 86 4.36 2.36 1.18
C THR A 86 5.74 3.02 1.22
N SER A 87 5.81 4.27 1.68
CA SER A 87 7.03 5.06 1.79
C SER A 87 8.03 4.41 2.75
N ARG A 88 7.61 4.08 3.98
CA ARG A 88 8.49 3.46 4.99
C ARG A 88 8.98 2.07 4.59
N LEU A 89 8.22 1.34 3.77
CA LEU A 89 8.64 0.05 3.25
C LEU A 89 9.61 0.17 2.06
N GLY A 90 9.71 1.35 1.42
CA GLY A 90 10.38 1.50 0.12
C GLY A 90 9.67 0.69 -0.97
N ALA A 91 8.34 0.63 -0.90
CA ALA A 91 7.52 -0.24 -1.74
C ALA A 91 6.86 0.51 -2.91
N VAL A 92 6.21 -0.26 -3.77
CA VAL A 92 5.38 0.23 -4.87
C VAL A 92 3.94 -0.23 -4.69
N VAL A 93 3.00 0.53 -5.25
CA VAL A 93 1.59 0.20 -5.28
C VAL A 93 1.19 -0.24 -6.68
N LEU A 94 0.54 -1.39 -6.78
CA LEU A 94 -0.11 -1.89 -7.98
C LEU A 94 -1.62 -1.81 -7.81
N ASN A 95 -2.31 -1.37 -8.86
CA ASN A 95 -3.76 -1.42 -8.90
C ASN A 95 -4.20 -2.49 -9.91
N PRO A 96 -4.65 -3.69 -9.52
CA PRO A 96 -5.06 -4.70 -10.50
C PRO A 96 -6.18 -4.23 -11.46
N SER A 97 -6.94 -3.20 -11.09
CA SER A 97 -7.98 -2.60 -11.93
C SER A 97 -7.45 -1.57 -12.94
N ARG A 98 -6.20 -1.11 -12.80
CA ARG A 98 -5.52 -0.19 -13.73
C ARG A 98 -4.08 -0.65 -13.94
N VAL A 99 -3.65 -0.86 -15.17
CA VAL A 99 -2.38 -1.54 -15.54
C VAL A 99 -1.08 -0.81 -15.11
N GLY A 100 -1.10 0.11 -14.14
CA GLY A 100 0.04 0.93 -13.75
C GLY A 100 0.64 0.60 -12.38
N VAL A 101 1.94 0.89 -12.26
CA VAL A 101 2.71 0.91 -11.01
C VAL A 101 2.76 2.35 -10.50
N VAL A 102 2.53 2.57 -9.22
CA VAL A 102 2.70 3.88 -8.57
C VAL A 102 3.78 3.76 -7.50
N CYS A 103 4.77 4.65 -7.52
CA CYS A 103 5.89 4.55 -6.57
C CYS A 103 6.53 5.91 -6.27
N GLY A 104 7.30 5.96 -5.19
CA GLY A 104 8.20 7.08 -4.90
C GLY A 104 9.52 6.96 -5.65
N VAL A 105 10.31 8.03 -5.65
CA VAL A 105 11.60 8.10 -6.37
C VAL A 105 12.59 7.01 -5.92
N GLU A 106 12.66 6.72 -4.62
CA GLU A 106 13.56 5.69 -4.09
C GLU A 106 13.17 4.30 -4.60
N ALA A 107 11.90 3.91 -4.41
CA ALA A 107 11.38 2.61 -4.83
C ALA A 107 11.47 2.40 -6.35
N TYR A 108 11.34 3.47 -7.15
CA TYR A 108 11.50 3.42 -8.60
C TYR A 108 12.86 2.83 -9.03
N THR A 109 13.95 3.17 -8.32
CA THR A 109 15.28 2.67 -8.65
C THR A 109 15.43 1.16 -8.43
N HIS A 110 14.60 0.58 -7.56
CA HIS A 110 14.60 -0.84 -7.24
C HIS A 110 13.66 -1.68 -8.10
N LEU A 111 12.79 -1.05 -8.89
CA LEU A 111 11.87 -1.75 -9.78
C LEU A 111 12.60 -2.58 -10.86
N PRO A 112 12.03 -3.72 -11.29
CA PRO A 112 12.43 -4.39 -12.52
C PRO A 112 12.38 -3.43 -13.71
N ALA A 113 13.27 -3.62 -14.69
CA ALA A 113 13.34 -2.76 -15.87
C ALA A 113 11.99 -2.66 -16.59
N GLU A 114 11.31 -3.80 -16.77
CA GLU A 114 10.00 -3.88 -17.43
C GLU A 114 8.90 -3.08 -16.71
N MET A 115 9.00 -2.93 -15.38
CA MET A 115 8.02 -2.18 -14.60
C MET A 115 8.33 -0.68 -14.55
N ARG A 116 9.57 -0.27 -14.83
CA ARG A 116 9.98 1.15 -14.75
C ARG A 116 9.38 1.98 -15.86
N ASP A 117 9.16 1.40 -17.04
CA ASP A 117 8.66 2.14 -18.21
C ASP A 117 7.21 2.62 -18.01
N ASP A 118 6.40 1.85 -17.28
CA ASP A 118 4.99 2.15 -17.00
C ASP A 118 4.77 2.72 -15.57
N ALA A 119 5.84 2.98 -14.82
CA ALA A 119 5.73 3.47 -13.45
C ALA A 119 5.41 4.96 -13.39
N VAL A 120 4.36 5.31 -12.64
CA VAL A 120 4.02 6.67 -12.26
C VAL A 120 4.77 7.02 -10.98
N VAL A 121 5.77 7.88 -11.11
CA VAL A 121 6.54 8.38 -9.97
C VAL A 121 5.85 9.59 -9.37
N ILE A 122 5.52 9.51 -8.08
CA ILE A 122 4.85 10.56 -7.32
C ILE A 122 5.64 10.91 -6.06
N ASP A 123 5.35 12.06 -5.47
CA ASP A 123 5.62 12.26 -4.05
C ASP A 123 4.64 11.38 -3.25
N MET A 124 5.14 10.53 -2.36
CA MET A 124 4.35 9.48 -1.70
C MET A 124 3.53 10.06 -0.53
N THR A 125 2.59 10.93 -0.89
CA THR A 125 1.60 11.53 0.01
C THR A 125 0.22 10.92 -0.26
N GLY A 126 -0.69 11.01 0.72
CA GLY A 126 -2.04 10.46 0.57
C GLY A 126 -2.81 11.07 -0.60
N GLU A 127 -2.75 12.39 -0.77
CA GLU A 127 -3.42 13.09 -1.87
C GLU A 127 -2.89 12.67 -3.24
N ALA A 128 -1.57 12.62 -3.41
CA ALA A 128 -0.95 12.22 -4.67
C ALA A 128 -1.24 10.76 -5.01
N LEU A 129 -1.20 9.87 -4.01
CA LEU A 129 -1.52 8.46 -4.17
C LEU A 129 -2.98 8.26 -4.57
N GLU A 130 -3.93 8.91 -3.89
CA GLU A 130 -5.35 8.83 -4.24
C GLU A 130 -5.60 9.34 -5.66
N ALA A 131 -5.02 10.48 -6.03
CA ALA A 131 -5.16 11.08 -7.35
C ALA A 131 -4.60 10.16 -8.46
N ALA A 132 -3.45 9.53 -8.22
CA ALA A 132 -2.85 8.58 -9.16
C ALA A 132 -3.74 7.34 -9.37
N LEU A 133 -4.37 6.83 -8.30
CA LEU A 133 -5.15 5.59 -8.33
C LEU A 133 -6.59 5.77 -8.82
N THR A 134 -7.22 6.90 -8.51
CA THR A 134 -8.63 7.18 -8.85
C THR A 134 -8.79 8.09 -10.07
N GLY A 135 -7.74 8.83 -10.45
CA GLY A 135 -7.83 9.94 -11.38
C GLY A 135 -8.15 11.26 -10.65
N PRO A 136 -8.15 12.40 -11.35
CA PRO A 136 -8.46 13.69 -10.73
C PRO A 136 -9.85 13.65 -10.08
N ARG A 137 -9.94 14.07 -8.82
CA ARG A 137 -11.23 14.28 -8.14
C ARG A 137 -12.05 15.24 -9.00
N ARG A 138 -13.20 14.80 -9.50
CA ARG A 138 -14.13 15.73 -10.17
C ARG A 138 -14.69 16.69 -9.11
N PRO A 139 -14.70 18.01 -9.38
CA PRO A 139 -15.30 19.01 -8.50
C PRO A 139 -16.81 18.83 -8.36
#